data_AF-A0A7K3IZB8-F1
#
_entry.id   AF-A0A7K3IZB8-F1
#
_cell.length_a   1.000
_cell.length_b   1.000
_cell.length_c   1.000
_cell.angle_alpha   90.00
_cell.angle_beta   90.00
_cell.angle_gamma   90.00
#
_symmetry.space_group_name_H-M   'P 1'
#
loop_
_entity.id
_entity.type
_entity.pdbx_description
1 polymer ?
#
loop_
_entity_poly.entity_id
_entity_poly.type
_entity_poly.pdbx_seq_one_letter_code
_entity_poly.pdbx_strand_id
1 'polypeptide(L)'
;KQKEVFLSYYYDLLEYNIDGSLKANYKKSLLINNKYLLQTWYQINDSLFLGRIPNTTGKIEYKALIINKQGYVSYLYKNYDLFNREKEIGSFAEGFSHIYRYKGYIFYKDLYNDTLFSLNDKYVLVPEYAFHLGKLKEPLSEREKAGIDDMWEYIYLWNVFQTEDYLLIKCQFGYRFPARRINPAPSRLPGGAPIWINTNYILVLS
;
A
#
# COMPACT_ATOMS: atom_id res chain seq x y z
N LYS A 1 -22.94 -17.46 -4.51
CA LYS A 1 -22.56 -16.20 -5.21
C LYS A 1 -21.67 -16.55 -6.38
N GLN A 2 -21.97 -16.06 -7.57
CA GLN A 2 -21.09 -16.19 -8.74
C GLN A 2 -19.79 -15.45 -8.41
N LYS A 3 -18.65 -16.12 -8.54
CA LYS A 3 -17.34 -15.55 -8.20
C LYS A 3 -16.88 -14.72 -9.39
N GLU A 4 -16.79 -13.41 -9.20
CA GLU A 4 -16.30 -12.45 -10.21
C GLU A 4 -14.82 -12.18 -9.96
N VAL A 5 -14.09 -11.89 -11.04
CA VAL A 5 -12.69 -11.48 -10.99
C VAL A 5 -12.59 -10.07 -11.53
N PHE A 6 -11.99 -9.16 -10.77
CA PHE A 6 -11.72 -7.80 -11.21
C PHE A 6 -10.24 -7.65 -11.53
N LEU A 7 -9.95 -7.01 -12.66
CA LEU A 7 -8.61 -6.66 -13.09
C LEU A 7 -8.58 -5.17 -13.42
N SER A 8 -7.42 -4.53 -13.30
CA SER A 8 -7.25 -3.15 -13.73
C SER A 8 -6.21 -3.04 -14.83
N TYR A 9 -6.50 -2.22 -15.82
CA TYR A 9 -5.58 -1.87 -16.89
C TYR A 9 -5.58 -0.35 -17.09
N TYR A 10 -4.45 0.30 -16.83
CA TYR A 10 -4.33 1.77 -16.88
C TYR A 10 -5.36 2.45 -15.96
N TYR A 11 -6.46 2.97 -16.52
CA TYR A 11 -7.52 3.69 -15.83
C TYR A 11 -8.83 2.88 -15.76
N ASP A 12 -8.86 1.72 -16.41
CA ASP A 12 -10.04 0.91 -16.60
C ASP A 12 -10.11 -0.19 -15.55
N LEU A 13 -11.34 -0.52 -15.14
CA LEU A 13 -11.66 -1.69 -14.34
C LEU A 13 -12.36 -2.70 -15.25
N LEU A 14 -11.83 -3.91 -15.31
CA LEU A 14 -12.36 -5.01 -16.09
C LEU A 14 -13.00 -6.02 -15.14
N GLU A 15 -14.20 -6.47 -15.48
CA GLU A 15 -14.93 -7.51 -14.74
C GLU A 15 -15.01 -8.77 -15.59
N TYR A 16 -14.57 -9.87 -15.01
CA TYR A 16 -14.52 -11.19 -15.64
C TYR A 16 -15.33 -12.21 -14.83
N ASN A 17 -15.88 -13.18 -15.53
CA ASN A 17 -16.32 -14.43 -14.92
C ASN A 17 -15.09 -15.28 -14.56
N ILE A 18 -15.26 -16.24 -13.64
CA ILE A 18 -14.17 -17.11 -13.21
C ILE A 18 -13.65 -18.05 -14.31
N ASP A 19 -14.43 -18.26 -15.38
CA ASP A 19 -14.00 -18.99 -16.58
C ASP A 19 -13.12 -18.16 -17.52
N GLY A 20 -12.85 -16.89 -17.17
CA GLY A 20 -12.02 -15.97 -17.93
C GLY A 20 -12.76 -15.17 -18.99
N SER A 21 -14.09 -15.33 -19.14
CA SER A 21 -14.87 -14.52 -20.07
C SER A 21 -15.08 -13.09 -19.54
N LEU A 22 -14.85 -12.10 -20.42
CA LEU A 22 -15.04 -10.68 -20.09
C LEU A 22 -16.53 -10.38 -19.97
N LYS A 23 -16.95 -9.85 -18.81
CA LYS A 23 -18.32 -9.45 -18.51
C LYS A 23 -18.54 -7.96 -18.74
N ALA A 24 -17.61 -7.11 -18.30
CA ALA A 24 -17.72 -5.67 -18.47
C ALA A 24 -16.35 -4.98 -18.49
N ASN A 25 -16.28 -3.82 -19.15
CA ASN A 25 -15.17 -2.87 -19.06
C ASN A 25 -15.71 -1.50 -18.61
N TYR A 26 -15.30 -1.06 -17.43
CA TYR A 26 -15.60 0.25 -16.87
C TYR A 26 -14.48 1.23 -17.17
N LYS A 27 -14.60 1.91 -18.31
CA LYS A 27 -13.59 2.84 -18.82
C LYS A 27 -13.33 4.01 -17.86
N LYS A 28 -12.06 4.29 -17.60
CA LYS A 28 -11.56 5.39 -16.74
C LYS A 28 -12.13 5.40 -15.31
N SER A 29 -12.69 4.30 -14.83
CA SER A 29 -13.27 4.19 -13.49
C SER A 29 -12.25 4.37 -12.36
N LEU A 30 -10.96 4.17 -12.63
CA LEU A 30 -9.87 4.35 -11.67
C LEU A 30 -9.21 5.74 -11.74
N LEU A 31 -9.60 6.58 -12.72
CA LEU A 31 -9.14 7.96 -12.85
C LEU A 31 -10.25 8.91 -12.37
N ILE A 32 -10.17 9.29 -11.11
CA ILE A 32 -11.22 10.05 -10.43
C ILE A 32 -11.08 11.53 -10.73
N ASN A 33 -12.12 12.12 -11.32
CA ASN A 33 -12.21 13.53 -11.68
C ASN A 33 -11.02 14.04 -12.52
N ASN A 34 -10.42 13.17 -13.35
CA ASN A 34 -9.19 13.45 -14.11
C ASN A 34 -8.01 13.93 -13.24
N LYS A 35 -8.05 13.66 -11.93
CA LYS A 35 -7.09 14.17 -10.95
C LYS A 35 -6.40 13.07 -10.17
N TYR A 36 -7.15 12.07 -9.70
CA TYR A 36 -6.61 11.03 -8.82
C TYR A 36 -6.62 9.68 -9.53
N LEU A 37 -5.43 9.11 -9.72
CA LEU A 37 -5.31 7.74 -10.21
C LEU A 37 -5.21 6.78 -9.04
N LEU A 38 -6.10 5.80 -8.99
CA LEU A 38 -6.04 4.73 -7.99
C LEU A 38 -4.99 3.69 -8.40
N GLN A 39 -3.92 3.58 -7.61
CA GLN A 39 -2.83 2.62 -7.92
C GLN A 39 -3.02 1.25 -7.27
N THR A 40 -3.66 1.21 -6.10
CA THR A 40 -4.07 -0.04 -5.45
C THR A 40 -5.54 0.08 -5.09
N TRP A 41 -6.28 -1.01 -5.22
CA TRP A 41 -7.69 -1.06 -4.85
C TRP A 41 -8.08 -2.43 -4.32
N TYR A 42 -9.19 -2.48 -3.59
CA TYR A 42 -9.73 -3.70 -3.00
C TYR A 42 -11.25 -3.68 -3.03
N GLN A 43 -11.86 -4.79 -3.43
CA GLN A 43 -13.32 -4.92 -3.46
C GLN A 43 -13.90 -5.05 -2.05
N ILE A 44 -14.76 -4.10 -1.67
CA ILE A 44 -15.46 -4.11 -0.38
C ILE A 44 -16.66 -5.05 -0.45
N ASN A 45 -17.46 -4.92 -1.50
CA ASN A 45 -18.61 -5.75 -1.79
C ASN A 45 -18.88 -5.72 -3.30
N ASP A 46 -20.00 -6.29 -3.73
CA ASP A 46 -20.36 -6.43 -5.14
C ASP A 46 -20.46 -5.08 -5.89
N SER A 47 -20.51 -3.94 -5.19
CA SER A 47 -20.69 -2.61 -5.77
C SER A 47 -19.59 -1.60 -5.43
N LEU A 48 -18.80 -1.81 -4.39
CA LEU A 48 -17.86 -0.80 -3.86
C LEU A 48 -16.42 -1.31 -3.79
N PHE A 49 -15.49 -0.39 -4.02
CA PHE A 49 -14.04 -0.60 -3.97
C PHE A 49 -13.38 0.48 -3.13
N LEU A 50 -12.48 0.07 -2.23
CA LEU A 50 -11.56 0.97 -1.55
C LEU A 50 -10.34 1.16 -2.44
N GLY A 51 -9.95 2.41 -2.74
CA GLY A 51 -8.81 2.75 -3.58
C GLY A 51 -7.83 3.68 -2.90
N ARG A 52 -6.53 3.45 -3.13
CA ARG A 52 -5.43 4.30 -2.65
C ARG A 52 -5.11 5.40 -3.67
N ILE A 53 -4.86 6.62 -3.17
CA ILE A 53 -4.38 7.76 -3.98
C ILE A 53 -2.92 8.08 -3.60
N PRO A 54 -1.95 7.92 -4.51
CA PRO A 54 -0.54 8.32 -4.33
C PRO A 54 -0.38 9.78 -3.91
N ASN A 55 0.51 10.05 -2.95
CA ASN A 55 0.87 11.42 -2.59
C ASN A 55 2.07 11.90 -3.43
N THR A 56 1.92 11.84 -4.76
CA THR A 56 3.01 12.09 -5.72
C THR A 56 3.56 13.52 -5.64
N THR A 57 2.78 14.49 -5.16
CA THR A 57 3.15 15.90 -5.02
C THR A 57 3.49 16.31 -3.59
N GLY A 58 3.32 15.42 -2.61
CA GLY A 58 3.37 15.76 -1.18
C GLY A 58 2.14 16.53 -0.66
N LYS A 59 1.25 17.01 -1.56
CA LYS A 59 0.11 17.89 -1.25
C LYS A 59 -1.25 17.27 -1.62
N ILE A 60 -1.29 15.97 -1.88
CA ILE A 60 -2.55 15.29 -2.24
C ILE A 60 -3.45 15.22 -1.01
N GLU A 61 -4.65 15.79 -1.15
CA GLU A 61 -5.61 16.03 -0.06
C GLU A 61 -6.19 14.75 0.54
N TYR A 62 -6.33 13.70 -0.26
CA TYR A 62 -6.96 12.44 0.14
C TYR A 62 -6.00 11.28 -0.04
N LYS A 63 -5.89 10.42 0.98
CA LYS A 63 -5.03 9.22 0.94
C LYS A 63 -5.74 8.04 0.29
N ALA A 64 -7.06 8.00 0.41
CA ALA A 64 -7.89 6.93 -0.11
C ALA A 64 -9.30 7.42 -0.37
N LEU A 65 -10.07 6.61 -1.10
CA LEU A 65 -11.49 6.85 -1.35
C LEU A 65 -12.23 5.53 -1.55
N ILE A 66 -13.56 5.58 -1.46
CA ILE A 66 -14.43 4.49 -1.92
C ILE A 66 -15.14 4.92 -3.18
N ILE A 67 -15.11 4.06 -4.20
CA ILE A 67 -15.82 4.25 -5.46
C ILE A 67 -16.69 3.05 -5.78
N ASN A 68 -17.68 3.24 -6.66
CA ASN A 68 -18.33 2.12 -7.34
C ASN A 68 -17.59 1.71 -8.63
N LYS A 69 -18.09 0.67 -9.31
CA LYS A 69 -17.51 0.16 -10.56
C LYS A 69 -17.37 1.22 -11.66
N GLN A 70 -18.19 2.26 -11.66
CA GLN A 70 -18.15 3.36 -12.63
C GLN A 70 -17.19 4.49 -12.23
N GLY A 71 -16.53 4.41 -11.08
CA GLY A 71 -15.64 5.46 -10.57
C GLY A 71 -16.37 6.60 -9.84
N TYR A 72 -17.67 6.44 -9.52
CA TYR A 72 -18.36 7.43 -8.70
C TYR A 72 -17.92 7.31 -7.25
N VAL A 73 -17.46 8.43 -6.68
CA VAL A 73 -16.96 8.49 -5.30
C VAL A 73 -18.12 8.47 -4.31
N SER A 74 -18.04 7.57 -3.33
CA SER A 74 -18.97 7.50 -2.19
C SER A 74 -18.35 8.04 -0.90
N TYR A 75 -17.04 7.85 -0.69
CA TYR A 75 -16.34 8.30 0.51
C TYR A 75 -14.93 8.80 0.17
N LEU A 76 -14.46 9.79 0.93
CA LEU A 76 -13.13 10.40 0.81
C LEU A 76 -12.43 10.36 2.16
N TYR A 77 -11.15 9.98 2.17
CA TYR A 77 -10.35 9.92 3.41
C TYR A 77 -9.18 10.89 3.31
N LYS A 78 -9.17 11.88 4.20
CA LYS A 78 -8.15 12.92 4.24
C LYS A 78 -6.75 12.33 4.44
N ASN A 79 -5.79 12.88 3.71
CA ASN A 79 -4.38 12.66 3.91
C ASN A 79 -3.83 13.67 4.90
N TYR A 80 -3.07 13.19 5.88
CA TYR A 80 -2.40 14.02 6.88
C TYR A 80 -0.87 13.97 6.76
N ASP A 81 -0.33 13.05 5.93
CA ASP A 81 1.11 12.94 5.67
C ASP A 81 1.50 13.88 4.51
N LEU A 82 1.42 15.18 4.75
CA LEU A 82 1.68 16.25 3.77
C LEU A 82 3.08 16.85 3.94
N PHE A 83 3.71 17.21 2.82
CA PHE A 83 5.07 17.77 2.76
C PHE A 83 5.30 18.52 1.44
N ASN A 84 6.41 19.26 1.32
CA ASN A 84 6.71 20.07 0.15
C ASN A 84 7.83 19.45 -0.70
N ARG A 85 7.49 18.93 -1.88
CA ARG A 85 8.50 18.54 -2.89
C ARG A 85 8.47 19.48 -4.08
N GLU A 86 9.63 19.69 -4.70
CA GLU A 86 9.78 20.58 -5.86
C GLU A 86 9.15 19.99 -7.13
N LYS A 87 9.20 18.66 -7.28
CA LYS A 87 8.71 17.95 -8.47
C LYS A 87 7.83 16.79 -8.08
N GLU A 88 6.80 16.54 -8.87
CA GLU A 88 5.95 15.35 -8.72
C GLU A 88 6.76 14.08 -9.00
N ILE A 89 6.55 13.05 -8.17
CA ILE A 89 7.22 11.76 -8.29
C ILE A 89 6.17 10.66 -8.29
N GLY A 90 6.11 9.94 -9.41
CA GLY A 90 5.43 8.65 -9.49
C GLY A 90 6.45 7.54 -9.23
N SER A 91 6.33 6.84 -8.11
CA SER A 91 7.13 5.65 -7.82
C SER A 91 6.25 4.51 -7.33
N PHE A 92 6.75 3.28 -7.44
CA PHE A 92 6.08 2.11 -6.86
C PHE A 92 5.81 2.31 -5.36
N ALA A 93 6.76 2.91 -4.63
CA ALA A 93 6.64 3.18 -3.20
C ALA A 93 5.52 4.20 -2.88
N GLU A 94 5.39 5.28 -3.67
CA GLU A 94 4.28 6.25 -3.54
C GLU A 94 2.91 5.62 -3.84
N GLY A 95 2.92 4.61 -4.71
CA GLY A 95 1.77 3.82 -5.13
C GLY A 95 1.31 2.75 -4.17
N PHE A 96 2.24 2.26 -3.36
CA PHE A 96 2.06 1.03 -2.65
C PHE A 96 1.11 1.21 -1.47
N SER A 97 0.13 0.33 -1.38
CA SER A 97 -0.63 0.11 -0.15
C SER A 97 -0.96 -1.36 -0.02
N HIS A 98 -1.13 -1.78 1.21
CA HIS A 98 -1.57 -3.12 1.54
C HIS A 98 -3.02 -3.08 2.01
N ILE A 99 -3.90 -3.73 1.25
CA ILE A 99 -5.34 -3.80 1.53
C ILE A 99 -5.78 -5.25 1.53
N TYR A 100 -6.43 -5.70 2.60
CA TYR A 100 -6.80 -7.09 2.79
C TYR A 100 -8.02 -7.24 3.69
N ARG A 101 -8.59 -8.44 3.74
CA ARG A 101 -9.74 -8.77 4.59
C ARG A 101 -9.35 -9.77 5.66
N TYR A 102 -9.76 -9.52 6.90
CA TYR A 102 -9.57 -10.42 8.03
C TYR A 102 -10.78 -10.36 8.98
N LYS A 103 -11.29 -11.54 9.38
CA LYS A 103 -12.50 -11.69 10.22
C LYS A 103 -13.68 -10.78 9.81
N GLY A 104 -13.86 -10.59 8.49
CA GLY A 104 -14.94 -9.76 7.93
C GLY A 104 -14.63 -8.27 7.77
N TYR A 105 -13.57 -7.76 8.41
CA TYR A 105 -13.13 -6.37 8.30
C TYR A 105 -12.11 -6.20 7.18
N ILE A 106 -12.10 -5.01 6.57
CA ILE A 106 -11.11 -4.64 5.56
C ILE A 106 -10.07 -3.75 6.22
N PHE A 107 -8.81 -4.09 6.04
CA PHE A 107 -7.69 -3.36 6.58
C PHE A 107 -6.93 -2.64 5.47
N TYR A 108 -6.40 -1.46 5.78
CA TYR A 108 -5.68 -0.60 4.86
C TYR A 108 -4.41 -0.06 5.53
N LYS A 109 -3.27 -0.24 4.85
CA LYS A 109 -1.97 0.27 5.28
C LYS A 109 -1.23 0.89 4.10
N ASP A 110 -0.93 2.17 4.19
CA ASP A 110 -0.04 2.87 3.25
C ASP A 110 1.42 2.60 3.65
N LEU A 111 2.37 2.61 2.72
CA LEU A 111 3.78 2.33 2.98
C LEU A 111 4.39 3.34 3.97
N TYR A 112 4.18 4.64 3.71
CA TYR A 112 4.80 5.73 4.47
C TYR A 112 4.01 6.15 5.72
N ASN A 113 2.75 5.76 5.80
CA ASN A 113 1.95 5.95 7.00
C ASN A 113 2.29 4.84 8.01
N ASP A 114 2.38 5.16 9.29
CA ASP A 114 2.72 4.21 10.35
C ASP A 114 1.48 3.58 11.01
N THR A 115 0.28 3.83 10.48
CA THR A 115 -0.96 3.36 11.08
C THR A 115 -1.62 2.31 10.19
N LEU A 116 -2.01 1.19 10.79
CA LEU A 116 -2.95 0.24 10.18
C LEU A 116 -4.36 0.71 10.48
N PHE A 117 -5.18 0.87 9.45
CA PHE A 117 -6.59 1.22 9.59
C PHE A 117 -7.48 0.01 9.31
N SER A 118 -8.62 -0.09 9.98
CA SER A 118 -9.75 -0.91 9.56
C SER A 118 -10.85 -0.03 8.96
N LEU A 119 -11.65 -0.61 8.07
CA LEU A 119 -12.87 -0.01 7.56
C LEU A 119 -14.05 -0.58 8.35
N ASN A 120 -14.76 0.28 9.09
CA ASN A 120 -15.93 -0.16 9.84
C ASN A 120 -17.18 -0.31 8.95
N ASP A 121 -18.29 -0.72 9.57
CA ASP A 121 -19.60 -0.91 8.95
C ASP A 121 -20.19 0.36 8.32
N LYS A 122 -19.76 1.53 8.79
CA LYS A 122 -20.14 2.86 8.27
C LYS A 122 -19.16 3.41 7.25
N TYR A 123 -18.23 2.59 6.77
CA TYR A 123 -17.17 2.98 5.83
C TYR A 123 -16.25 4.09 6.36
N VAL A 124 -16.01 4.13 7.67
CA VAL A 124 -15.03 5.03 8.28
C VAL A 124 -13.72 4.26 8.47
N LEU A 125 -12.58 4.88 8.12
CA LEU A 125 -11.27 4.35 8.45
C LEU A 125 -10.94 4.61 9.92
N VAL A 126 -10.91 3.55 10.71
CA VAL A 126 -10.60 3.56 12.15
C VAL A 126 -9.14 3.12 12.33
N PRO A 127 -8.31 3.88 13.07
CA PRO A 127 -6.95 3.44 13.39
C PRO A 127 -6.97 2.26 14.37
N GLU A 128 -6.24 1.20 14.05
CA GLU A 128 -6.19 -0.04 14.83
C GLU A 128 -4.83 -0.22 15.51
N TYR A 129 -3.75 0.05 14.78
CA TYR A 129 -2.38 -0.06 15.29
C TYR A 129 -1.54 1.12 14.80
N ALA A 130 -0.76 1.71 15.69
CA ALA A 130 0.27 2.70 15.37
C ALA A 130 1.66 2.09 15.57
N PHE A 131 2.47 2.05 14.51
CA PHE A 131 3.81 1.47 14.52
C PHE A 131 4.86 2.55 14.81
N HIS A 132 5.39 2.57 16.03
CA HIS A 132 6.36 3.56 16.45
C HIS A 132 7.80 3.17 16.08
N LEU A 133 8.21 3.43 14.84
CA LEU A 133 9.58 3.17 14.36
C LEU A 133 10.63 4.20 14.84
N GLY A 134 10.20 5.33 15.41
CA GLY A 134 11.09 6.38 15.91
C GLY A 134 12.07 6.87 14.84
N LYS A 135 13.37 6.90 15.17
CA LYS A 135 14.44 7.33 14.25
C LYS A 135 14.68 6.41 13.06
N LEU A 136 14.04 5.23 13.04
CA LEU A 136 14.13 4.27 11.94
C LEU A 136 13.10 4.54 10.85
N LYS A 137 12.09 5.38 11.12
CA LYS A 137 11.13 5.87 10.12
C LYS A 137 11.82 6.90 9.22
N GLU A 138 11.55 6.85 7.93
CA GLU A 138 11.94 7.92 7.02
C GLU A 138 11.22 9.23 7.42
N PRO A 139 11.95 10.31 7.71
CA PRO A 139 11.34 11.59 8.01
C PRO A 139 10.81 12.28 6.74
N LEU A 140 9.80 13.14 6.89
CA LEU A 140 9.19 13.84 5.75
C LEU A 140 10.22 14.64 4.93
N SER A 141 11.22 15.24 5.57
CA SER A 141 12.30 15.99 4.91
C SER A 141 13.11 15.17 3.90
N GLU A 142 13.14 13.85 4.06
CA GLU A 142 13.83 12.96 3.12
C GLU A 142 12.89 12.57 1.98
N ARG A 143 11.60 12.36 2.26
CA ARG A 143 10.56 12.19 1.23
C ARG A 143 10.35 13.41 0.33
N GLU A 144 10.72 14.59 0.80
CA GLU A 144 10.74 15.82 0.01
C GLU A 144 11.77 15.77 -1.12
N LYS A 145 12.85 15.00 -0.94
CA LYS A 145 13.89 14.79 -1.94
C LYS A 145 13.39 13.84 -3.03
N ALA A 146 13.92 14.01 -4.24
CA ALA A 146 13.42 13.28 -5.40
C ALA A 146 14.02 11.87 -5.62
N GLY A 147 14.83 11.39 -4.69
CA GLY A 147 15.58 10.13 -4.81
C GLY A 147 14.93 8.98 -4.04
N ILE A 148 15.11 7.76 -4.56
CA ILE A 148 14.83 6.50 -3.84
C ILE A 148 16.08 5.92 -3.16
N ASP A 149 17.24 6.57 -3.36
CA ASP A 149 18.54 6.05 -2.94
C ASP A 149 18.63 5.87 -1.42
N ASP A 150 17.94 6.72 -0.67
CA ASP A 150 17.94 6.72 0.80
C ASP A 150 16.90 5.75 1.41
N MET A 151 16.10 5.03 0.61
CA MET A 151 15.16 4.04 1.15
C MET A 151 15.89 2.91 1.93
N TRP A 152 17.16 2.64 1.62
CA TRP A 152 17.92 1.64 2.37
C TRP A 152 18.39 2.15 3.75
N GLU A 153 18.24 3.44 4.06
CA GLU A 153 18.61 4.01 5.36
C GLU A 153 17.51 3.85 6.42
N TYR A 154 16.28 3.54 5.99
CA TYR A 154 15.08 3.50 6.82
C TYR A 154 14.40 2.13 6.82
N ILE A 155 13.43 1.98 7.73
CA ILE A 155 12.62 0.78 7.85
C ILE A 155 11.22 1.05 7.28
N TYR A 156 10.76 0.14 6.41
CA TYR A 156 9.42 0.20 5.83
C TYR A 156 8.62 -1.06 6.13
N LEU A 157 7.36 -0.85 6.52
CA LEU A 157 6.39 -1.93 6.78
C LEU A 157 5.53 -2.11 5.54
N TRP A 158 5.95 -3.05 4.68
CA TRP A 158 5.33 -3.33 3.39
C TRP A 158 3.99 -4.05 3.54
N ASN A 159 3.93 -5.10 4.34
CA ASN A 159 2.68 -5.82 4.54
C ASN A 159 2.46 -6.06 6.01
N VAL A 160 1.19 -6.01 6.39
CA VAL A 160 0.72 -6.34 7.74
C VAL A 160 -0.46 -7.28 7.55
N PHE A 161 -0.46 -8.42 8.22
CA PHE A 161 -1.58 -9.36 8.19
C PHE A 161 -1.85 -9.87 9.60
N GLN A 162 -3.12 -9.99 9.96
CA GLN A 162 -3.52 -10.60 11.21
C GLN A 162 -3.78 -12.09 11.03
N THR A 163 -3.45 -12.84 12.07
CA THR A 163 -3.96 -14.18 12.36
C THR A 163 -4.79 -14.10 13.65
N GLU A 164 -5.25 -15.24 14.16
CA GLU A 164 -5.97 -15.30 15.44
C GLU A 164 -5.14 -14.69 16.58
N ASP A 165 -3.86 -15.07 16.64
CA ASP A 165 -2.99 -14.80 17.79
C ASP A 165 -1.82 -13.86 17.46
N TYR A 166 -1.59 -13.53 16.18
CA TYR A 166 -0.39 -12.82 15.75
C TYR A 166 -0.65 -11.73 14.73
N LEU A 167 0.20 -10.71 14.78
CA LEU A 167 0.38 -9.72 13.74
C LEU A 167 1.68 -10.01 12.96
N LEU A 168 1.54 -10.43 11.71
CA LEU A 168 2.65 -10.72 10.81
C LEU A 168 3.02 -9.47 10.03
N ILE A 169 4.31 -9.10 10.04
CA ILE A 169 4.79 -7.89 9.38
C ILE A 169 5.91 -8.23 8.39
N LYS A 170 5.68 -7.93 7.11
CA LYS A 170 6.74 -7.90 6.09
C LYS A 170 7.43 -6.55 6.16
N CYS A 171 8.71 -6.58 6.47
CA CYS A 171 9.49 -5.39 6.78
C CYS A 171 10.76 -5.34 5.93
N GLN A 172 11.08 -4.18 5.37
CA GLN A 172 12.38 -3.91 4.77
C GLN A 172 13.22 -3.15 5.79
N PHE A 173 14.30 -3.78 6.25
CA PHE A 173 15.17 -3.19 7.28
C PHE A 173 16.26 -2.27 6.75
N GLY A 174 16.50 -2.30 5.44
CA GLY A 174 17.62 -1.57 4.87
C GLY A 174 18.96 -1.96 5.52
N TYR A 175 19.81 -0.96 5.77
CA TYR A 175 21.06 -1.06 6.52
C TYR A 175 20.88 -1.14 8.04
N ARG A 176 19.64 -1.06 8.53
CA ARG A 176 19.24 -1.03 9.94
C ARG A 176 18.83 -2.40 10.50
N PHE A 177 19.15 -3.50 9.80
CA PHE A 177 18.77 -4.84 10.25
C PHE A 177 19.34 -5.15 11.65
N PRO A 178 18.50 -5.53 12.64
CA PRO A 178 18.93 -5.66 14.03
C PRO A 178 19.83 -6.88 14.28
N ALA A 179 19.74 -7.92 13.45
CA ALA A 179 20.44 -9.18 13.64
C ALA A 179 21.40 -9.50 12.47
N ARG A 180 22.40 -8.64 12.23
CA ARG A 180 23.41 -8.90 11.18
C ARG A 180 24.00 -10.30 11.38
N ARG A 181 24.01 -11.12 10.32
CA ARG A 181 24.63 -12.45 10.37
C ARG A 181 26.09 -12.29 10.78
N ILE A 182 26.51 -13.03 11.80
CA ILE A 182 27.90 -13.05 12.28
C ILE A 182 28.84 -13.52 11.15
N ASN A 183 28.39 -14.51 10.36
CA ASN A 183 29.07 -15.00 9.16
C ASN A 183 28.11 -14.91 7.96
N PRO A 184 28.14 -13.80 7.21
CA PRO A 184 27.21 -13.63 6.10
C PRO A 184 27.75 -14.37 4.86
N ALA A 185 26.95 -15.25 4.28
CA ALA A 185 27.29 -15.92 3.02
C ALA A 185 26.83 -15.03 1.85
N PRO A 186 27.70 -14.69 0.88
CA PRO A 186 27.29 -13.91 -0.27
C PRO A 186 26.28 -14.72 -1.10
N SER A 187 25.10 -14.14 -1.33
CA SER A 187 24.21 -14.63 -2.38
C SER A 187 24.75 -14.14 -3.72
N ARG A 188 24.98 -15.08 -4.65
CA ARG A 188 25.34 -14.77 -6.04
C ARG A 188 24.09 -14.94 -6.91
N LEU A 189 23.52 -13.83 -7.35
CA LEU A 189 22.66 -13.85 -8.53
C LEU A 189 23.53 -14.10 -9.77
N PRO A 190 23.10 -14.89 -10.76
CA PRO A 190 23.86 -15.09 -11.99
C PRO A 190 24.19 -13.75 -12.65
N GLY A 191 25.48 -13.45 -12.81
CA GLY A 191 25.96 -12.21 -13.45
C GLY A 191 25.95 -10.94 -12.57
N GLY A 192 25.57 -11.04 -11.29
CA GLY A 192 25.51 -9.89 -10.37
C GLY A 192 26.66 -9.83 -9.36
N ALA A 193 26.92 -8.63 -8.84
CA ALA A 193 27.75 -8.46 -7.64
C ALA A 193 27.11 -9.19 -6.44
N PRO A 194 27.90 -9.66 -5.46
CA PRO A 194 27.35 -10.30 -4.27
C PRO A 194 26.41 -9.35 -3.53
N ILE A 195 25.20 -9.84 -3.21
CA ILE A 195 24.22 -9.09 -2.44
C ILE A 195 24.02 -9.72 -1.05
N TRP A 196 23.88 -8.87 -0.04
CA TRP A 196 23.53 -9.29 1.31
C TRP A 196 22.00 -9.43 1.41
N ILE A 197 21.51 -10.64 1.68
CA ILE A 197 20.08 -10.88 1.90
C ILE A 197 19.80 -10.90 3.40
N ASN A 198 19.16 -9.84 3.90
CA ASN A 198 18.66 -9.78 5.28
C ASN A 198 17.27 -10.45 5.38
N THR A 199 16.89 -10.88 6.59
CA THR A 199 15.55 -11.43 6.83
C THR A 199 14.51 -10.30 6.70
N ASN A 200 13.55 -10.47 5.78
CA ASN A 200 12.53 -9.44 5.48
C ASN A 200 11.15 -9.71 6.14
N TYR A 201 11.04 -10.77 6.95
CA TYR A 201 9.81 -11.19 7.58
C TYR A 201 10.00 -11.23 9.09
N ILE A 202 9.19 -10.49 9.83
CA ILE A 202 9.17 -10.53 11.30
C ILE A 202 7.79 -10.97 11.78
N LEU A 203 7.82 -11.91 12.72
CA LEU A 203 6.69 -12.27 13.56
C LEU A 203 6.69 -11.33 14.76
N VAL A 204 5.64 -10.52 14.93
CA VAL A 204 5.43 -9.74 16.16
C VAL A 204 4.40 -10.48 17.00
N LEU A 205 4.78 -10.80 18.25
CA LEU A 205 3.86 -11.37 19.24
C LEU A 205 3.03 -10.21 19.81
N SER A 206 1.71 -10.31 19.69
CA SER A 206 0.76 -9.39 20.32
C SER A 206 0.35 -9.92 21.68
#